data_AF-A0A1Q5KVZ6-F1
#
_entry.id   AF-A0A1Q5KVZ6-F1
#
_cell.length_a   1.000
_cell.length_b   1.000
_cell.length_c   1.000
_cell.angle_alpha   90.00
_cell.angle_beta   90.00
_cell.angle_gamma   90.00
#
_symmetry.space_group_name_H-M   'P 1'
#
loop_
_entity.id
_entity.type
_entity.pdbx_description
1 polymer ?
#
loop_
_entity_poly.entity_id
_entity_poly.type
_entity_poly.pdbx_seq_one_letter_code
_entity_poly.pdbx_strand_id
1 'polypeptide(L)'
;MMLLTIAERYAEGRVDDLLDADQLAGVTPAAPRERLRAVVVGLTVVLVMAGAAVLGLPDAALIPLLPVVVLFVAVVVNRGRMPTPGQLTDLIIPR
;
A
#
# COMPACT_ATOMS: atom_id res chain seq x y z
N MET A 1 -26.18 -4.30 -13.59
CA MET A 1 -25.43 -3.91 -14.80
C MET A 1 -24.04 -3.40 -14.47
N MET A 2 -23.84 -2.49 -13.51
CA MET A 2 -22.52 -1.92 -13.19
C MET A 2 -21.41 -2.96 -12.91
N LEU A 3 -21.71 -4.02 -12.13
CA LEU A 3 -20.75 -5.11 -11.88
C LEU A 3 -20.39 -5.93 -13.12
N LEU A 4 -21.32 -6.04 -14.08
CA LEU A 4 -21.09 -6.74 -15.35
C LEU A 4 -20.14 -5.93 -16.24
N THR A 5 -20.37 -4.61 -16.33
CA THR A 5 -19.49 -3.67 -17.04
C THR A 5 -18.07 -3.67 -16.48
N ILE A 6 -17.93 -3.69 -15.14
CA ILE A 6 -16.62 -3.81 -14.49
C ILE A 6 -15.94 -5.12 -14.88
N ALA A 7 -16.66 -6.25 -14.82
CA ALA A 7 -16.09 -7.56 -15.14
C ALA A 7 -15.65 -7.68 -16.62
N GLU A 8 -16.43 -7.12 -17.55
CA GLU A 8 -16.14 -7.10 -18.97
C GLU A 8 -14.90 -6.24 -19.27
N ARG A 9 -14.86 -5.00 -18.77
CA ARG A 9 -13.68 -4.12 -18.96
C ARG A 9 -12.42 -4.65 -18.28
N TYR A 10 -12.57 -5.32 -17.14
CA TYR A 10 -11.45 -6.00 -16.49
C TYR A 10 -10.92 -7.15 -17.35
N ALA A 11 -11.80 -7.94 -17.97
CA ALA A 11 -11.42 -8.99 -18.92
C ALA A 11 -10.83 -8.47 -20.25
N GLU A 12 -11.11 -7.21 -20.60
CA GLU A 12 -10.46 -6.49 -21.70
C GLU A 12 -9.08 -5.91 -21.32
N GLY A 13 -8.63 -6.11 -20.07
CA GLY A 13 -7.35 -5.60 -19.55
C GLY A 13 -7.38 -4.13 -19.12
N ARG A 14 -8.56 -3.50 -19.00
CA ARG A 14 -8.70 -2.12 -18.51
C ARG A 14 -8.78 -2.13 -16.99
N VAL A 15 -7.77 -1.59 -16.32
CA VAL A 15 -7.67 -1.62 -14.84
C VAL A 15 -8.02 -0.27 -14.20
N ASP A 16 -7.76 0.85 -14.88
CA ASP A 16 -7.99 2.21 -14.36
C ASP A 16 -9.25 2.90 -14.93
N ASP A 17 -9.99 2.23 -15.82
CA ASP A 17 -11.07 2.85 -16.59
C ASP A 17 -12.30 1.94 -16.72
N LEU A 18 -12.71 1.40 -15.57
CA LEU A 18 -13.75 0.37 -15.44
C LEU A 18 -15.18 0.92 -15.56
N LEU A 19 -15.37 2.23 -15.34
CA LEU A 19 -16.67 2.89 -15.36
C LEU A 19 -16.55 4.24 -16.06
N ASP A 20 -17.59 4.59 -16.81
CA ASP A 20 -17.65 5.87 -17.53
C ASP A 20 -17.94 7.03 -16.56
N ALA A 21 -17.61 8.26 -16.97
CA ALA A 21 -17.68 9.45 -16.12
C ALA A 21 -19.10 9.76 -15.61
N ASP A 22 -20.12 9.43 -16.39
CA ASP A 22 -21.54 9.50 -16.02
C ASP A 22 -21.91 8.49 -14.94
N GLN A 23 -21.28 7.32 -14.93
CA GLN A 23 -21.48 6.27 -13.92
C GLN A 23 -20.79 6.61 -12.59
N LEU A 24 -19.78 7.49 -12.61
CA LEU A 24 -19.10 8.02 -11.44
C LEU A 24 -19.73 9.31 -10.89
N ALA A 25 -20.79 9.81 -11.51
CA ALA A 25 -21.45 11.04 -11.08
C ALA A 25 -22.01 10.93 -9.65
N GLY A 26 -21.59 11.84 -8.77
CA GLY A 26 -22.00 11.86 -7.36
C GLY A 26 -21.22 10.91 -6.45
N VAL A 27 -20.27 10.13 -6.98
CA VAL A 27 -19.37 9.30 -6.18
C VAL A 27 -18.24 10.15 -5.62
N THR A 28 -17.97 10.03 -4.33
CA THR A 28 -16.81 10.72 -3.72
C THR A 28 -15.52 10.00 -4.13
N PRO A 29 -14.55 10.68 -4.75
CA PRO A 29 -13.29 10.05 -5.14
C PRO A 29 -12.58 9.48 -3.91
N ALA A 30 -12.11 8.24 -4.01
CA ALA A 30 -11.22 7.68 -3.00
C ALA A 30 -9.89 8.45 -3.05
N ALA A 31 -9.58 9.23 -2.01
CA ALA A 31 -8.30 9.92 -1.93
C ALA A 31 -7.16 8.88 -1.87
N PRO A 32 -6.18 8.91 -2.80
CA PRO A 32 -5.09 7.95 -2.85
C PRO A 32 -4.12 8.21 -1.69
N ARG A 33 -4.46 7.68 -0.51
CA ARG A 33 -3.65 7.81 0.71
C ARG A 33 -2.45 6.86 0.73
N GLU A 34 -2.27 6.03 -0.29
CA GLU A 34 -1.19 5.04 -0.36
C GLU A 34 0.18 5.68 -0.39
N ARG A 35 0.38 6.72 -1.22
CA ARG A 35 1.64 7.47 -1.27
C ARG A 35 1.95 8.13 0.08
N LEU A 36 0.94 8.74 0.71
CA LEU A 36 1.09 9.35 2.02
C LEU A 36 1.48 8.31 3.08
N ARG A 37 0.88 7.11 3.05
CA ARG A 37 1.24 6.03 3.98
C ARG A 37 2.66 5.52 3.75
N ALA A 38 3.09 5.36 2.50
CA ALA A 38 4.46 4.98 2.19
C ALA A 38 5.46 6.00 2.77
N VAL A 39 5.15 7.30 2.64
CA VAL A 39 5.94 8.38 3.25
C VAL A 39 5.94 8.26 4.78
N VAL A 40 4.79 8.04 5.42
CA VAL A 40 4.70 7.87 6.88
C VAL A 40 5.53 6.68 7.36
N VAL A 41 5.44 5.53 6.67
CA VAL A 41 6.25 4.34 6.99
C VAL A 41 7.73 4.67 6.87
N GLY A 42 8.16 5.26 5.74
CA GLY A 42 9.56 5.62 5.52
C GLY A 42 10.10 6.57 6.58
N LEU A 43 9.37 7.66 6.87
CA LEU A 43 9.78 8.64 7.90
C LEU A 43 9.85 8.02 9.29
N THR A 44 8.89 7.16 9.65
CA THR A 44 8.87 6.49 10.95
C THR A 44 10.07 5.55 11.09
N VAL A 45 10.38 4.76 10.05
CA VAL A 45 11.56 3.88 10.05
C VAL A 45 12.84 4.68 10.21
N VAL A 46 13.02 5.76 9.43
CA VAL A 46 14.21 6.62 9.51
C VAL A 46 14.36 7.20 10.91
N LEU A 47 13.28 7.70 11.51
CA LEU A 47 13.31 8.29 12.84
C LEU A 47 13.67 7.26 13.93
N VAL A 48 13.13 6.04 13.84
CA VAL A 48 13.46 4.94 14.77
C VAL A 48 14.92 4.52 14.63
N MET A 49 15.42 4.33 13.41
CA MET A 49 16.80 3.92 13.16
C MET A 49 17.81 5.00 13.56
N ALA A 50 17.52 6.27 13.25
CA ALA A 50 18.32 7.40 13.67
C ALA A 50 18.35 7.52 15.20
N GLY A 51 17.20 7.35 15.87
CA GLY A 51 17.12 7.32 17.33
C GLY A 51 17.96 6.21 17.94
N ALA A 52 17.91 5.00 17.38
CA ALA A 52 18.73 3.88 17.82
C ALA A 52 20.24 4.16 17.67
N ALA A 53 20.66 4.75 16.56
CA ALA A 53 22.06 5.15 16.34
C ALA A 53 22.51 6.23 17.34
N VAL A 54 21.68 7.24 17.60
CA VAL A 54 21.96 8.30 18.60
C VAL A 54 22.06 7.74 20.02
N LEU A 55 21.29 6.70 20.34
CA LEU A 55 21.35 5.97 21.61
C LEU A 55 22.57 5.04 21.72
N GLY A 56 23.42 4.97 20.68
CA GLY A 56 24.68 4.24 20.71
C GLY A 56 24.57 2.76 20.32
N LEU A 57 23.51 2.35 19.60
CA LEU A 57 23.51 1.01 19.03
C LEU A 57 24.67 0.84 18.04
N PRO A 58 25.42 -0.27 18.11
CA PRO A 58 26.48 -0.54 17.15
C PRO A 58 25.89 -0.84 15.77
N ASP A 59 26.62 -0.51 14.70
CA ASP A 59 26.18 -0.73 13.31
C ASP A 59 25.84 -2.20 13.03
N ALA A 60 26.58 -3.13 13.66
CA ALA A 60 26.32 -4.57 13.58
C ALA A 60 24.92 -4.97 14.10
N ALA A 61 24.33 -4.18 14.99
CA ALA A 61 22.96 -4.38 15.47
C ALA A 61 21.93 -3.61 14.63
N LEU A 62 22.29 -2.46 14.06
CA LEU A 62 21.40 -1.66 13.21
C LEU A 62 21.02 -2.40 11.90
N ILE A 63 21.98 -3.09 11.29
CA ILE A 63 21.77 -3.83 10.04
C ILE A 63 20.63 -4.87 10.15
N PRO A 64 20.66 -5.81 11.11
CA PRO A 64 19.56 -6.77 11.28
C PRO A 64 18.29 -6.16 11.88
N LEU A 65 18.40 -5.04 12.60
CA LEU A 65 17.24 -4.35 13.17
C LEU A 65 16.36 -3.69 12.10
N LEU A 66 16.97 -3.16 11.04
CA LEU A 66 16.26 -2.44 9.97
C LEU A 66 15.07 -3.23 9.37
N PRO A 67 15.22 -4.47 8.88
CA PRO A 67 14.08 -5.21 8.32
C PRO A 67 12.98 -5.49 9.35
N VAL A 68 13.34 -5.69 10.62
CA VAL A 68 12.36 -5.91 11.71
C VAL A 68 11.54 -4.65 11.94
N VAL A 69 12.18 -3.48 12.01
CA VAL A 69 11.51 -2.18 12.19
C VAL A 69 10.63 -1.86 10.99
N VAL A 70 11.13 -2.06 9.76
CA VAL A 70 10.36 -1.85 8.54
C VAL A 70 9.08 -2.69 8.56
N LEU A 71 9.20 -3.99 8.84
CA LEU A 71 8.06 -4.90 8.85
C LEU A 71 7.06 -4.52 9.96
N PHE A 72 7.55 -4.24 11.16
CA PHE A 72 6.72 -3.82 12.28
C PHE A 72 5.95 -2.53 11.99
N VAL A 73 6.63 -1.49 11.52
CA VAL A 73 6.01 -0.19 11.18
C VAL A 73 5.02 -0.36 10.04
N ALA A 74 5.36 -1.12 9.00
CA ALA A 74 4.45 -1.40 7.90
C ALA A 74 3.17 -2.10 8.39
N VAL A 75 3.30 -3.08 9.28
CA VAL A 75 2.16 -3.80 9.87
C VAL A 75 1.29 -2.87 10.71
N VAL A 76 1.90 -2.05 11.57
CA VAL A 76 1.18 -1.15 12.48
C VAL A 76 0.46 -0.04 11.71
N VAL A 77 1.16 0.62 10.78
CA VAL A 77 0.62 1.74 9.99
C VAL A 77 -0.46 1.28 9.00
N ASN A 78 -0.35 0.06 8.47
CA ASN A 78 -1.32 -0.51 7.53
C ASN A 78 -2.31 -1.48 8.18
N ARG A 79 -2.39 -1.52 9.52
CA ARG A 79 -3.30 -2.42 10.25
C ARG A 79 -4.74 -2.23 9.77
N GLY A 80 -5.40 -3.34 9.42
CA GLY A 80 -6.79 -3.33 8.91
C GLY A 80 -6.93 -2.95 7.43
N ARG A 81 -5.82 -2.70 6.72
CA ARG A 81 -5.81 -2.43 5.28
C ARG A 81 -4.69 -3.18 4.54
N MET A 82 -4.21 -4.29 5.10
CA MET A 82 -3.32 -5.18 4.37
C MET A 82 -4.08 -5.77 3.18
N PRO A 83 -3.52 -5.71 1.97
CA PRO A 83 -4.14 -6.35 0.82
C PRO A 83 -4.29 -7.83 1.09
N THR A 84 -5.48 -8.36 0.82
CA THR A 84 -5.72 -9.79 0.93
C THR A 84 -4.89 -10.53 -0.11
N PRO A 85 -4.56 -11.82 0.12
CA PRO A 85 -3.84 -12.63 -0.88
C PRO A 85 -4.51 -12.59 -2.26
N GLY A 86 -5.84 -12.53 -2.31
CA GLY A 86 -6.60 -12.38 -3.55
C GLY A 86 -6.24 -11.11 -4.34
N GLN A 87 -6.15 -9.96 -3.66
CA GLN A 87 -5.78 -8.68 -4.28
C GLN A 87 -4.34 -8.65 -4.77
N LEU A 88 -3.42 -9.36 -4.09
CA LEU A 88 -2.04 -9.48 -4.53
C LEU A 88 -1.92 -10.34 -5.79
N THR A 89 -2.71 -11.41 -5.88
CA THR A 89 -2.72 -12.30 -7.04
C THR A 89 -3.27 -11.57 -8.28
N ASP A 90 -4.27 -10.72 -8.09
CA ASP A 90 -4.88 -9.89 -9.14
C ASP A 90 -3.91 -8.86 -9.72
N LEU A 91 -3.04 -8.28 -8.88
CA LEU A 91 -2.00 -7.35 -9.31
C LEU A 91 -0.87 -8.01 -10.11
N ILE A 92 -0.59 -9.30 -9.86
CA ILE A 92 0.55 -10.03 -10.45
C ILE A 92 0.14 -10.78 -11.74
N ILE A 93 -1.10 -11.23 -11.83
CA ILE A 93 -1.64 -11.94 -12.99
C ILE A 93 -2.72 -11.07 -13.64
N PRO A 94 -2.34 -10.09 -14.49
CA PRO A 94 -3.29 -9.49 -15.40
C PRO A 94 -3.69 -10.60 -16.40
N ARG A 95 -4.93 -11.06 -16.34
CA ARG A 95 -5.47 -11.99 -17.34
C ARG A 95 -6.10 -11.23 -18.48
#